data_AF-A0A3C0JR32-F1
#
_entry.id   AF-A0A3C0JR32-F1
#
_cell.length_a   1.000
_cell.length_b   1.000
_cell.length_c   1.000
_cell.angle_alpha   90.00
_cell.angle_beta   90.00
_cell.angle_gamma   90.00
#
_symmetry.space_group_name_H-M   'P 1'
#
loop_
_entity.id
_entity.type
_entity.pdbx_description
1 polymer ?
#
loop_
_entity_poly.entity_id
_entity_poly.type
_entity_poly.pdbx_seq_one_letter_code
_entity_poly.pdbx_strand_id
1 'polypeptide(L)'
;MIAVALAAPLRWAISRTSIWSGWYVTAALTLTMLVLLPVYSERASYLGGNTIGLRESRQGLAEEAEEFSALLEKLKQLPPGRVYAGQKLPSSRRHWSDNYYVSYLRPYALLQADGLDMMGHVYHSYSLNSDLLIDFDERRRDHYNLYNARYVVAPESVKFPEFVIPLQQFGRHRLYEVDTTGYFDWVGSDLTFAGETPDLYLAASTWLGSRMPVAKKHPLVSFGDPFQGEAPLTSAIDLIPEMDPPTGPPLGTVMW
;
A
#
# COMPACT_ATOMS: atom_id res chain seq x y z
N MET A 1 25.16 -6.72 -12.45
CA MET A 1 26.00 -7.03 -13.63
C MET A 1 27.17 -6.03 -13.82
N ILE A 2 27.00 -4.72 -13.55
CA ILE A 2 28.07 -3.71 -13.70
C ILE A 2 29.22 -3.88 -12.67
N ALA A 3 28.92 -4.27 -11.43
CA ALA A 3 29.93 -4.39 -10.37
C ALA A 3 30.97 -5.52 -10.60
N VAL A 4 30.58 -6.61 -11.27
CA VAL A 4 31.49 -7.73 -11.58
C VAL A 4 32.43 -7.38 -12.74
N ALA A 5 31.97 -6.55 -13.68
CA ALA A 5 32.77 -6.10 -14.82
C ALA A 5 33.90 -5.13 -14.44
N LEU A 6 33.75 -4.37 -13.36
CA LEU A 6 34.77 -3.41 -12.88
C LEU A 6 35.87 -4.06 -12.02
N ALA A 7 35.59 -5.21 -11.40
CA ALA A 7 36.55 -5.90 -10.53
C ALA A 7 37.69 -6.59 -11.32
N ALA A 8 37.40 -7.05 -12.54
CA ALA A 8 38.37 -7.74 -13.40
C ALA A 8 39.54 -6.84 -13.86
N PRO A 9 39.32 -5.61 -14.39
CA PRO A 9 40.42 -4.73 -14.79
C PRO A 9 41.24 -4.21 -13.61
N LEU A 10 40.62 -3.96 -12.45
CA LEU A 10 41.32 -3.53 -11.23
C LEU A 10 42.25 -4.62 -10.68
N ARG A 11 41.80 -5.88 -10.66
CA ARG A 11 42.65 -7.02 -10.27
C ARG A 11 43.79 -7.26 -11.25
N TRP A 12 43.54 -7.11 -12.55
CA TRP A 12 44.58 -7.20 -13.58
C TRP A 12 45.63 -6.09 -13.44
N ALA A 13 45.21 -4.85 -13.22
CA ALA A 13 46.13 -3.71 -13.04
C ALA A 13 47.02 -3.85 -11.79
N ILE A 14 46.47 -4.34 -10.67
CA ILE A 14 47.21 -4.54 -9.41
C ILE A 14 48.21 -5.71 -9.53
N SER A 15 47.95 -6.70 -10.39
CA SER A 15 48.85 -7.86 -10.57
C SER A 15 50.13 -7.57 -11.37
N ARG A 16 50.28 -6.37 -11.97
CA ARG A 16 51.47 -5.97 -12.74
C ARG A 16 52.51 -5.29 -11.83
N THR A 17 53.63 -5.97 -11.56
CA THR A 17 54.80 -5.46 -10.82
C THR A 17 55.76 -4.64 -11.70
N SER A 18 55.23 -3.69 -12.47
CA SER A 18 56.02 -2.80 -13.34
C SER A 18 56.04 -1.36 -12.81
N ILE A 19 57.10 -0.60 -13.09
CA ILE A 19 57.28 0.82 -12.72
C ILE A 19 56.11 1.72 -13.21
N TRP A 20 55.37 1.25 -14.24
CA TRP A 20 54.19 1.92 -14.80
C TRP A 20 52.85 1.52 -14.14
N SER A 21 52.87 0.66 -13.11
CA SER A 21 51.69 0.16 -12.39
C SER A 21 50.79 1.28 -11.84
N GLY A 22 51.40 2.36 -11.33
CA GLY A 22 50.67 3.53 -10.85
C GLY A 22 49.80 4.19 -11.94
N TRP A 23 50.26 4.22 -13.18
CA TRP A 23 49.52 4.79 -14.32
C TRP A 23 48.30 3.93 -14.70
N TYR A 24 48.40 2.61 -14.62
CA TYR A 24 47.28 1.73 -14.91
C TYR A 24 46.20 1.81 -13.83
N VAL A 25 46.59 1.94 -12.56
CA VAL A 25 45.65 2.13 -11.44
C VAL A 25 44.94 3.48 -11.55
N THR A 26 45.67 4.57 -11.86
CA THR A 26 45.04 5.88 -12.06
C THR A 26 44.13 5.89 -13.28
N ALA A 27 44.51 5.27 -14.39
CA ALA A 27 43.67 5.13 -15.59
C ALA A 27 42.39 4.31 -15.33
N ALA A 28 42.47 3.23 -14.54
CA ALA A 28 41.30 2.44 -14.18
C ALA A 28 40.35 3.19 -13.25
N LEU A 29 40.89 3.96 -12.30
CA LEU A 29 40.10 4.82 -11.41
C LEU A 29 39.41 5.94 -12.18
N THR A 30 40.12 6.62 -13.08
CA THR A 30 39.53 7.69 -13.91
C THR A 30 38.47 7.15 -14.85
N LEU A 31 38.68 5.98 -15.47
CA LEU A 31 37.67 5.32 -16.30
C LEU A 31 36.43 4.95 -15.49
N THR A 32 36.61 4.41 -14.29
CA THR A 32 35.50 4.08 -13.37
C THR A 32 34.72 5.34 -12.98
N MET A 33 35.43 6.43 -12.69
CA MET A 33 34.83 7.71 -12.34
C MET A 33 34.08 8.34 -13.51
N LEU A 34 34.60 8.23 -14.74
CA LEU A 34 33.93 8.65 -15.98
C LEU A 34 32.65 7.87 -16.25
N VAL A 35 32.64 6.55 -16.03
CA VAL A 35 31.46 5.70 -16.21
C VAL A 35 30.38 6.01 -15.17
N LEU A 36 30.78 6.34 -13.93
CA LEU A 36 29.83 6.69 -12.87
C LEU A 36 29.31 8.14 -12.98
N LEU A 37 30.04 9.02 -13.66
CA LEU A 37 29.72 10.44 -13.79
C LEU A 37 28.28 10.73 -14.26
N PRO A 38 27.74 10.09 -15.33
CA PRO A 38 26.35 10.30 -15.75
C PRO A 38 25.33 9.84 -14.70
N VAL A 39 25.59 8.76 -13.95
CA VAL A 39 24.70 8.28 -12.89
C VAL A 39 24.65 9.28 -11.72
N TYR A 40 25.81 9.87 -11.38
CA TYR A 40 25.88 10.88 -10.33
C TYR A 40 25.29 12.21 -10.76
N SER A 41 25.47 12.64 -12.01
CA SER A 41 24.87 13.88 -12.51
C SER A 41 23.34 13.75 -12.63
N GLU A 42 22.84 12.61 -13.08
CA GLU A 42 21.41 12.32 -13.11
C GLU A 42 20.82 12.31 -11.70
N ARG A 43 21.48 11.64 -10.74
CA ARG A 43 21.05 11.69 -9.32
C ARG A 43 21.12 13.09 -8.72
N ALA A 44 22.17 13.85 -8.98
CA ALA A 44 22.32 15.21 -8.46
C ALA A 44 21.25 16.14 -9.04
N SER A 45 20.92 15.99 -10.32
CA SER A 45 19.84 16.72 -10.99
C SER A 45 18.47 16.34 -10.41
N TYR A 46 18.20 15.04 -10.23
CA TYR A 46 16.99 14.54 -9.58
C TYR A 46 16.83 15.07 -8.15
N LEU A 47 17.91 15.06 -7.36
CA LEU A 47 17.92 15.60 -6.00
C LEU A 47 17.75 17.13 -6.01
N GLY A 48 18.37 17.83 -6.96
CA GLY A 48 18.25 19.28 -7.16
C GLY A 48 16.81 19.71 -7.49
N GLY A 49 16.14 19.02 -8.42
CA GLY A 49 14.72 19.25 -8.72
C GLY A 49 13.82 19.00 -7.50
N ASN A 50 14.16 18.00 -6.68
CA ASN A 50 13.42 17.69 -5.46
C ASN A 50 13.58 18.79 -4.39
N THR A 51 14.70 19.54 -4.36
CA THR A 51 14.92 20.59 -3.35
C THR A 51 14.00 21.80 -3.51
N ILE A 52 13.55 22.10 -4.73
CA ILE A 52 12.52 23.14 -4.98
C ILE A 52 11.19 22.66 -4.41
N GLY A 53 10.77 21.43 -4.75
CA GLY A 53 9.57 20.80 -4.19
C GLY A 53 9.61 20.67 -2.67
N LEU A 54 10.76 20.39 -2.07
CA LEU A 54 10.97 20.35 -0.61
C LEU A 54 10.85 21.73 0.05
N ARG A 55 11.35 22.80 -0.58
CA ARG A 55 11.25 24.16 -0.03
C ARG A 55 9.82 24.68 -0.12
N GLU A 56 9.16 24.50 -1.26
CA GLU A 56 7.75 24.88 -1.42
C GLU A 56 6.85 23.99 -0.55
N SER A 57 7.18 22.70 -0.39
CA SER A 57 6.53 21.80 0.56
C SER A 57 6.61 22.32 1.99
N ARG A 58 7.77 22.85 2.41
CA ARG A 58 7.95 23.41 3.77
C ARG A 58 7.13 24.66 3.99
N GLN A 59 6.98 25.51 2.98
CA GLN A 59 6.15 26.72 3.08
C GLN A 59 4.66 26.38 3.17
N GLY A 60 4.15 25.56 2.25
CA GLY A 60 2.72 25.17 2.32
C GLY A 60 2.40 24.28 3.52
N LEU A 61 3.36 23.46 3.99
CA LEU A 61 3.19 22.75 5.27
C LEU A 61 3.08 23.72 6.43
N ALA A 62 3.78 24.86 6.43
CA ALA A 62 3.70 25.84 7.50
C ALA A 62 2.35 26.58 7.52
N GLU A 63 1.73 26.78 6.35
CA GLU A 63 0.40 27.40 6.24
C GLU A 63 -0.71 26.54 6.81
N GLU A 64 -0.63 25.21 6.62
CA GLU A 64 -1.63 24.23 7.08
C GLU A 64 -1.14 23.42 8.30
N ALA A 65 -0.02 23.81 8.90
CA ALA A 65 0.65 23.05 9.97
C ALA A 65 -0.24 22.91 11.19
N GLU A 66 -0.92 23.99 11.57
CA GLU A 66 -1.73 24.03 12.77
C GLU A 66 -2.93 23.09 12.64
N GLU A 67 -3.70 23.19 11.56
CA GLU A 67 -4.87 22.34 11.38
C GLU A 67 -4.49 20.87 11.17
N PHE A 68 -3.44 20.60 10.39
CA PHE A 68 -2.99 19.23 10.17
C PHE A 68 -2.39 18.61 11.44
N SER A 69 -1.67 19.39 12.25
CA SER A 69 -1.17 18.94 13.55
C SER A 69 -2.32 18.65 14.52
N ALA A 70 -3.34 19.50 14.57
CA ALA A 70 -4.53 19.27 15.40
C ALA A 70 -5.31 18.01 14.96
N LEU A 71 -5.41 17.76 13.65
CA LEU A 71 -5.97 16.52 13.10
C LEU A 71 -5.19 15.29 13.58
N LEU A 72 -3.86 15.37 13.51
CA LEU A 72 -2.96 14.29 13.90
C LEU A 72 -3.03 13.99 15.40
N GLU A 73 -3.02 15.03 16.23
CA GLU A 73 -3.23 14.89 17.68
C GLU A 73 -4.58 14.27 18.00
N LYS A 74 -5.63 14.68 17.29
CA LYS A 74 -6.96 14.08 17.45
C LYS A 74 -6.93 12.59 17.11
N LEU A 75 -6.33 12.19 15.99
CA LEU A 75 -6.21 10.79 15.59
C LEU A 75 -5.48 9.93 16.65
N LYS A 76 -4.41 10.46 17.26
CA LYS A 76 -3.67 9.78 18.33
C LYS A 76 -4.47 9.56 19.62
N GLN A 77 -5.47 10.40 19.87
CA GLN A 77 -6.34 10.29 21.05
C GLN A 77 -7.52 9.34 20.85
N LEU A 78 -7.84 9.01 19.60
CA LEU A 78 -8.96 8.15 19.28
C LEU A 78 -8.63 6.66 19.55
N PRO A 79 -9.64 5.81 19.77
CA PRO A 79 -9.43 4.38 19.90
C PRO A 79 -8.67 3.77 18.71
N PRO A 80 -7.93 2.66 18.89
CA PRO A 80 -7.18 2.04 17.81
C PRO A 80 -8.03 1.72 16.57
N GLY A 81 -7.50 2.05 15.40
CA GLY A 81 -8.09 1.74 14.10
C GLY A 81 -7.26 2.33 12.97
N ARG A 82 -7.35 1.72 11.78
CA ARG A 82 -6.64 2.21 10.60
C ARG A 82 -7.24 3.50 10.07
N VAL A 83 -6.37 4.35 9.54
CA VAL A 83 -6.75 5.59 8.87
C VAL A 83 -6.70 5.40 7.37
N TYR A 84 -7.83 5.68 6.70
CA TYR A 84 -7.92 5.76 5.26
C TYR A 84 -7.83 7.24 4.83
N ALA A 85 -6.78 7.59 4.09
CA ALA A 85 -6.60 8.96 3.57
C ALA A 85 -6.51 8.98 2.04
N GLY A 86 -7.28 8.08 1.42
CA GLY A 86 -7.25 7.80 0.00
C GLY A 86 -6.23 6.73 -0.38
N GLN A 87 -6.26 6.33 -1.65
CA GLN A 87 -5.39 5.31 -2.21
C GLN A 87 -4.78 5.76 -3.53
N LYS A 88 -3.68 5.11 -3.93
CA LYS A 88 -3.11 5.28 -5.26
C LYS A 88 -3.69 4.21 -6.18
N LEU A 89 -4.57 4.62 -7.08
CA LEU A 89 -5.12 3.73 -8.11
C LEU A 89 -4.25 3.75 -9.38
N PRO A 90 -4.37 2.73 -10.25
CA PRO A 90 -3.79 2.78 -11.60
C PRO A 90 -4.25 4.03 -12.34
N SER A 91 -3.40 4.58 -13.21
CA SER A 91 -3.64 5.86 -13.92
C SER A 91 -4.92 5.90 -14.77
N SER A 92 -5.51 4.74 -15.08
CA SER A 92 -6.79 4.61 -15.78
C SER A 92 -8.02 4.93 -14.90
N ARG A 93 -7.86 4.98 -13.57
CA ARG A 93 -8.93 5.29 -12.61
C ARG A 93 -8.60 6.58 -11.87
N ARG A 94 -9.39 7.62 -12.11
CA ARG A 94 -9.28 8.88 -11.35
C ARG A 94 -9.78 8.65 -9.93
N HIS A 95 -9.00 9.05 -8.94
CA HIS A 95 -9.41 9.04 -7.54
C HIS A 95 -9.35 10.45 -6.94
N TRP A 96 -10.18 10.75 -5.96
CA TRP A 96 -10.18 12.08 -5.32
C TRP A 96 -8.85 12.39 -4.63
N SER A 97 -8.15 11.36 -4.14
CA SER A 97 -6.85 11.50 -3.50
C SER A 97 -5.69 11.77 -4.46
N ASP A 98 -5.93 11.74 -5.78
CA ASP A 98 -4.93 12.12 -6.78
C ASP A 98 -4.64 13.61 -6.80
N ASN A 99 -5.60 14.43 -6.36
CA ASN A 99 -5.45 15.88 -6.24
C ASN A 99 -5.48 16.35 -4.77
N TYR A 100 -5.39 15.40 -3.82
CA TYR A 100 -5.38 15.71 -2.39
C TYR A 100 -3.95 15.72 -1.87
N TYR A 101 -3.45 16.92 -1.63
CA TYR A 101 -2.10 17.17 -1.14
C TYR A 101 -2.17 18.12 0.03
N VAL A 102 -1.32 17.94 1.03
CA VAL A 102 -0.93 18.99 1.99
C VAL A 102 0.38 19.56 1.47
N SER A 103 0.31 20.78 0.95
CA SER A 103 1.35 21.35 0.08
C SER A 103 1.71 20.45 -1.11
N TYR A 104 2.84 19.74 -1.08
CA TYR A 104 3.29 18.81 -2.13
C TYR A 104 3.24 17.33 -1.72
N LEU A 105 2.83 17.03 -0.49
CA LEU A 105 2.84 15.67 0.05
C LEU A 105 1.42 15.10 0.13
N ARG A 106 1.29 13.81 -0.17
CA ARG A 106 0.01 13.10 -0.02
C ARG A 106 -0.29 12.94 1.48
N PRO A 107 -1.52 13.24 1.95
CA PRO A 107 -1.84 13.15 3.38
C PRO A 107 -1.59 11.77 3.98
N TYR A 108 -1.86 10.68 3.26
CA TYR A 108 -1.55 9.33 3.74
C TYR A 108 -0.06 9.13 4.05
N ALA A 109 0.86 9.81 3.33
CA ALA A 109 2.29 9.67 3.55
C ALA A 109 2.74 10.41 4.82
N LEU A 110 2.13 11.58 5.08
CA LEU A 110 2.36 12.35 6.31
C LEU A 110 1.86 11.60 7.55
N LEU A 111 0.63 11.07 7.47
CA LEU A 111 0.02 10.29 8.56
C LEU A 111 0.83 9.01 8.84
N GLN A 112 1.29 8.32 7.79
CA GLN A 112 2.14 7.15 7.93
C GLN A 112 3.51 7.49 8.54
N ALA A 113 4.11 8.62 8.14
CA ALA A 113 5.41 9.06 8.68
C ALA A 113 5.34 9.37 10.18
N ASP A 114 4.16 9.72 10.68
CA ASP A 114 3.90 9.95 12.10
C ASP A 114 3.48 8.67 12.87
N GLY A 115 3.49 7.51 12.20
CA GLY A 115 3.30 6.21 12.82
C GLY A 115 1.84 5.78 12.98
N LEU A 116 0.89 6.44 12.31
CA LEU A 116 -0.48 5.96 12.24
C LEU A 116 -0.58 4.70 11.38
N ASP A 117 -1.43 3.76 11.80
CA ASP A 117 -1.73 2.57 11.00
C ASP A 117 -2.66 2.96 9.84
N MET A 118 -2.22 2.69 8.61
CA MET A 118 -2.86 3.23 7.40
C MET A 118 -3.55 2.14 6.58
N MET A 119 -4.64 2.53 5.92
CA MET A 119 -5.32 1.74 4.90
C MET A 119 -5.26 2.43 3.53
N GLY A 120 -5.23 1.64 2.45
CA GLY A 120 -5.34 2.11 1.07
C GLY A 120 -4.02 2.53 0.41
N HIS A 121 -2.92 2.63 1.18
CA HIS A 121 -1.60 2.90 0.62
C HIS A 121 -0.61 1.77 0.93
N VAL A 122 -0.16 1.08 -0.11
CA VAL A 122 0.88 0.05 0.00
C VAL A 122 2.25 0.73 -0.12
N TYR A 123 2.88 1.06 1.02
CA TYR A 123 4.24 1.61 1.01
C TYR A 123 5.29 0.51 0.75
N HIS A 124 5.07 -0.70 1.28
CA HIS A 124 5.83 -1.90 0.95
C HIS A 124 4.90 -3.13 0.89
N SER A 125 5.01 -3.94 -0.17
CA SER A 125 4.30 -5.21 -0.31
C SER A 125 5.06 -6.36 0.36
N TYR A 126 5.19 -6.35 1.69
CA TYR A 126 5.90 -7.43 2.41
C TYR A 126 5.00 -8.61 2.80
N SER A 127 3.68 -8.42 2.83
CA SER A 127 2.71 -9.50 3.01
C SER A 127 2.14 -9.93 1.66
N LEU A 128 1.84 -11.23 1.54
CA LEU A 128 1.19 -11.80 0.35
C LEU A 128 -0.17 -11.15 0.06
N ASN A 129 -0.85 -10.66 1.10
CA ASN A 129 -2.14 -9.99 0.99
C ASN A 129 -2.02 -8.47 0.74
N SER A 130 -0.81 -7.91 0.66
CA SER A 130 -0.63 -6.46 0.52
C SER A 130 -1.24 -5.94 -0.78
N ASP A 131 -1.21 -6.75 -1.84
CA ASP A 131 -1.72 -6.34 -3.15
C ASP A 131 -3.25 -6.20 -3.16
N LEU A 132 -3.97 -6.88 -2.24
CA LEU A 132 -5.43 -6.72 -2.10
C LEU A 132 -5.84 -5.35 -1.54
N LEU A 133 -4.93 -4.65 -0.87
CA LEU A 133 -5.22 -3.34 -0.31
C LEU A 133 -5.55 -2.30 -1.41
N ILE A 134 -5.14 -2.53 -2.66
CA ILE A 134 -5.49 -1.69 -3.81
C ILE A 134 -6.97 -1.82 -4.21
N ASP A 135 -7.57 -2.97 -3.91
CA ASP A 135 -8.95 -3.33 -4.25
C ASP A 135 -9.94 -2.89 -3.16
N PHE A 136 -9.48 -2.09 -2.19
CA PHE A 136 -10.34 -1.44 -1.22
C PHE A 136 -11.38 -0.55 -1.92
N ASP A 137 -12.67 -0.76 -1.61
CA ASP A 137 -13.79 0.01 -2.11
C ASP A 137 -14.38 0.86 -0.98
N GLU A 138 -14.14 2.17 -1.05
CA GLU A 138 -14.63 3.17 -0.09
C GLU A 138 -16.16 3.32 -0.05
N ARG A 139 -16.88 2.63 -0.95
CA ARG A 139 -18.35 2.60 -0.96
C ARG A 139 -18.92 1.44 -0.16
N ARG A 140 -18.08 0.50 0.27
CA ARG A 140 -18.46 -0.77 0.89
C ARG A 140 -18.11 -0.80 2.37
N ARG A 141 -19.14 -0.77 3.24
CA ARG A 141 -18.99 -0.83 4.70
C ARG A 141 -18.17 -2.04 5.15
N ASP A 142 -18.36 -3.18 4.50
CA ASP A 142 -17.67 -4.43 4.83
C ASP A 142 -16.16 -4.37 4.58
N HIS A 143 -15.69 -3.59 3.60
CA HIS A 143 -14.25 -3.37 3.41
C HIS A 143 -13.67 -2.55 4.58
N TYR A 144 -14.38 -1.52 5.04
CA TYR A 144 -13.95 -0.77 6.22
C TYR A 144 -13.85 -1.67 7.45
N ASN A 145 -14.83 -2.54 7.65
CA ASN A 145 -14.82 -3.48 8.76
C ASN A 145 -13.68 -4.51 8.65
N LEU A 146 -13.51 -5.11 7.47
CA LEU A 146 -12.48 -6.14 7.20
C LEU A 146 -11.07 -5.65 7.50
N TYR A 147 -10.75 -4.41 7.12
CA TYR A 147 -9.43 -3.83 7.33
C TYR A 147 -9.32 -2.99 8.61
N ASN A 148 -10.38 -2.94 9.42
CA ASN A 148 -10.52 -2.03 10.55
C ASN A 148 -10.16 -0.57 10.18
N ALA A 149 -10.56 -0.11 8.99
CA ALA A 149 -10.39 1.25 8.53
C ALA A 149 -11.39 2.16 9.24
N ARG A 150 -11.15 2.41 10.52
CA ARG A 150 -12.09 3.10 11.39
C ARG A 150 -12.17 4.60 11.12
N TYR A 151 -11.10 5.21 10.66
CA TYR A 151 -11.04 6.65 10.44
C TYR A 151 -10.81 6.98 8.97
N VAL A 152 -11.48 8.01 8.48
CA VAL A 152 -11.27 8.54 7.13
C VAL A 152 -10.82 9.99 7.22
N VAL A 153 -9.77 10.33 6.49
CA VAL A 153 -9.27 11.70 6.33
C VAL A 153 -9.37 12.09 4.87
N ALA A 154 -10.22 13.07 4.57
CA ALA A 154 -10.48 13.50 3.21
C ALA A 154 -10.67 15.01 3.11
N PRO A 155 -10.50 15.62 1.92
CA PRO A 155 -10.83 17.02 1.75
C PRO A 155 -12.34 17.24 1.84
N GLU A 156 -12.73 18.46 2.19
CA GLU A 156 -14.12 18.88 2.38
C GLU A 156 -15.07 18.52 1.22
N SER A 157 -14.56 18.52 -0.01
CA SER A 157 -15.31 18.31 -1.24
C SER A 157 -15.76 16.86 -1.49
N VAL A 158 -15.18 15.90 -0.77
CA VAL A 158 -15.48 14.47 -0.97
C VAL A 158 -16.73 14.09 -0.19
N LYS A 159 -17.64 13.39 -0.87
CA LYS A 159 -18.86 12.83 -0.28
C LYS A 159 -18.68 11.33 -0.08
N PHE A 160 -18.88 10.87 1.15
CA PHE A 160 -18.89 9.46 1.48
C PHE A 160 -20.32 8.92 1.62
N PRO A 161 -20.49 7.58 1.57
CA PRO A 161 -21.75 6.95 1.96
C PRO A 161 -22.18 7.31 3.38
N GLU A 162 -23.47 7.18 3.69
CA GLU A 162 -24.05 7.58 4.98
C GLU A 162 -23.46 6.86 6.21
N PHE A 163 -22.82 5.70 6.01
CA PHE A 163 -22.17 4.96 7.10
C PHE A 163 -20.83 5.55 7.54
N VAL A 164 -20.29 6.51 6.78
CA VAL A 164 -19.05 7.23 7.10
C VAL A 164 -19.42 8.54 7.78
N ILE A 165 -19.36 8.55 9.10
CA ILE A 165 -19.96 9.58 9.95
C ILE A 165 -18.95 10.71 10.17
N PRO A 166 -19.28 11.98 9.87
CA PRO A 166 -18.39 13.10 10.16
C PRO A 166 -18.13 13.23 11.66
N LEU A 167 -16.86 13.32 12.04
CA LEU A 167 -16.43 13.47 13.43
C LEU A 167 -16.00 14.90 13.74
N GLN A 168 -15.09 15.47 12.94
CA GLN A 168 -14.55 16.80 13.16
C GLN A 168 -13.93 17.37 11.87
N GLN A 169 -13.83 18.70 11.78
CA GLN A 169 -13.16 19.41 10.68
C GLN A 169 -11.94 20.18 11.19
N PHE A 170 -10.86 20.16 10.40
CA PHE A 170 -9.58 20.83 10.65
C PHE A 170 -9.16 21.55 9.36
N GLY A 171 -9.46 22.85 9.26
CA GLY A 171 -9.28 23.59 8.01
C GLY A 171 -10.06 22.93 6.87
N ARG A 172 -9.35 22.52 5.81
CA ARG A 172 -9.92 21.80 4.66
C ARG A 172 -9.98 20.28 4.82
N HIS A 173 -9.47 19.73 5.92
CA HIS A 173 -9.45 18.31 6.23
C HIS A 173 -10.67 17.94 7.07
N ARG A 174 -11.44 16.95 6.61
CA ARG A 174 -12.51 16.34 7.41
C ARG A 174 -12.08 14.98 7.90
N LEU A 175 -12.29 14.77 9.20
CA LEU A 175 -12.14 13.50 9.87
C LEU A 175 -13.52 12.85 10.01
N TYR A 176 -13.62 11.61 9.58
CA TYR A 176 -14.82 10.78 9.71
C TYR A 176 -14.50 9.52 10.50
N GLU A 177 -15.53 8.94 11.08
CA GLU A 177 -15.50 7.65 11.76
C GLU A 177 -16.43 6.65 11.04
N VAL A 178 -15.99 5.41 10.94
CA VAL A 178 -16.78 4.26 10.50
C VAL A 178 -16.87 3.28 11.64
N ASP A 179 -18.07 2.77 11.91
CA ASP A 179 -18.27 1.73 12.92
C ASP A 179 -17.64 0.41 12.44
N THR A 180 -16.57 -0.02 13.11
CA THR A 180 -15.82 -1.25 12.83
C THR A 180 -15.69 -2.12 14.08
N THR A 181 -15.61 -3.43 13.88
CA THR A 181 -15.53 -4.42 14.97
C THR A 181 -14.11 -4.62 15.53
N GLY A 182 -13.10 -3.95 14.97
CA GLY A 182 -11.70 -4.07 15.36
C GLY A 182 -10.87 -4.96 14.42
N TYR A 183 -9.69 -5.37 14.87
CA TYR A 183 -8.72 -6.13 14.04
C TYR A 183 -8.98 -7.64 13.96
N PHE A 184 -9.85 -8.17 14.82
CA PHE A 184 -10.13 -9.60 14.92
C PHE A 184 -11.62 -9.85 14.77
N ASP A 185 -11.95 -10.92 14.06
CA ASP A 185 -13.33 -11.35 13.89
C ASP A 185 -13.41 -12.88 13.85
N TRP A 186 -14.60 -13.40 14.14
CA TRP A 186 -14.94 -14.81 14.02
C TRP A 186 -15.50 -15.07 12.62
N VAL A 187 -14.87 -16.00 11.90
CA VAL A 187 -15.19 -16.27 10.49
C VAL A 187 -15.42 -17.77 10.28
N GLY A 188 -16.29 -18.10 9.34
CA GLY A 188 -16.44 -19.45 8.81
C GLY A 188 -15.42 -19.71 7.71
N SER A 189 -14.90 -20.93 7.64
CA SER A 189 -13.98 -21.37 6.59
C SER A 189 -14.45 -22.70 6.03
N ASP A 190 -15.52 -22.66 5.25
CA ASP A 190 -16.16 -23.80 4.59
C ASP A 190 -15.63 -24.03 3.17
N LEU A 191 -14.75 -23.15 2.68
CA LEU A 191 -14.13 -23.20 1.36
C LEU A 191 -12.63 -23.39 1.48
N THR A 192 -12.10 -24.37 0.75
CA THR A 192 -10.68 -24.72 0.76
C THR A 192 -10.13 -24.72 -0.67
N PHE A 193 -9.06 -23.98 -0.88
CA PHE A 193 -8.36 -23.89 -2.16
C PHE A 193 -6.89 -24.29 -1.99
N ALA A 194 -6.30 -24.82 -3.05
CA ALA A 194 -4.87 -25.10 -3.12
C ALA A 194 -4.26 -24.67 -4.44
N GLY A 195 -3.06 -24.12 -4.40
CA GLY A 195 -2.34 -23.71 -5.60
C GLY A 195 -1.06 -22.94 -5.30
N GLU A 196 -0.62 -22.16 -6.28
CA GLU A 196 0.64 -21.44 -6.19
C GLU A 196 0.42 -19.97 -5.82
N THR A 197 1.49 -19.34 -5.32
CA THR A 197 1.47 -17.91 -4.93
C THR A 197 0.93 -16.97 -6.01
N PRO A 198 1.26 -17.12 -7.32
CA PRO A 198 0.78 -16.21 -8.36
C PRO A 198 -0.75 -16.18 -8.53
N ASP A 199 -1.44 -17.27 -8.16
CA ASP A 199 -2.89 -17.39 -8.34
C ASP A 199 -3.67 -16.72 -7.20
N LEU A 200 -3.01 -16.44 -6.07
CA LEU A 200 -3.67 -15.89 -4.87
C LEU A 200 -4.32 -14.54 -5.12
N TYR A 201 -3.64 -13.62 -5.82
CA TYR A 201 -4.17 -12.27 -6.01
C TYR A 201 -5.54 -12.31 -6.69
N LEU A 202 -5.67 -13.07 -7.78
CA LEU A 202 -6.92 -13.16 -8.53
C LEU A 202 -8.03 -13.81 -7.70
N ALA A 203 -7.71 -14.90 -7.01
CA ALA A 203 -8.65 -15.60 -6.14
C ALA A 203 -9.14 -14.70 -4.99
N ALA A 204 -8.22 -14.04 -4.30
CA ALA A 204 -8.53 -13.20 -3.16
C ALA A 204 -9.18 -11.87 -3.55
N SER A 205 -8.88 -11.32 -4.73
CA SER A 205 -9.58 -10.16 -5.29
C SER A 205 -11.02 -10.52 -5.66
N THR A 206 -11.25 -11.71 -6.23
CA THR A 206 -12.60 -12.23 -6.50
C THR A 206 -13.39 -12.42 -5.19
N TRP A 207 -12.76 -13.00 -4.17
CA TRP A 207 -13.35 -13.13 -2.83
C TRP A 207 -13.72 -11.77 -2.24
N LEU A 208 -12.79 -10.81 -2.24
CA LEU A 208 -13.02 -9.46 -1.71
C LEU A 208 -14.17 -8.75 -2.44
N GLY A 209 -14.26 -8.93 -3.77
CA GLY A 209 -15.33 -8.38 -4.60
C GLY A 209 -16.71 -9.02 -4.33
N SER A 210 -16.77 -10.24 -3.81
CA SER A 210 -18.02 -10.94 -3.50
C SER A 210 -18.70 -10.44 -2.22
N ARG A 211 -19.82 -11.05 -1.82
CA ARG A 211 -20.51 -10.85 -0.54
C ARG A 211 -20.02 -11.81 0.55
N MET A 212 -19.05 -12.68 0.26
CA MET A 212 -18.45 -13.58 1.26
C MET A 212 -17.85 -12.83 2.47
N PRO A 213 -17.13 -11.69 2.32
CA PRO A 213 -16.66 -10.92 3.46
C PRO A 213 -17.80 -10.45 4.38
N VAL A 214 -18.93 -10.02 3.80
CA VAL A 214 -20.15 -9.63 4.55
C VAL A 214 -20.70 -10.81 5.34
N ALA A 215 -20.70 -12.00 4.74
CA ALA A 215 -21.16 -13.23 5.37
C ALA A 215 -20.11 -13.87 6.29
N LYS A 216 -18.96 -13.23 6.50
CA LYS A 216 -17.82 -13.74 7.27
C LYS A 216 -17.36 -15.13 6.82
N LYS A 217 -17.43 -15.39 5.52
CA LYS A 217 -16.90 -16.62 4.90
C LYS A 217 -15.53 -16.34 4.32
N HIS A 218 -14.50 -16.98 4.87
CA HIS A 218 -13.11 -16.78 4.52
C HIS A 218 -12.52 -18.11 4.02
N PRO A 219 -12.15 -18.21 2.74
CA PRO A 219 -11.53 -19.42 2.22
C PRO A 219 -10.17 -19.70 2.88
N LEU A 220 -9.90 -20.97 3.13
CA LEU A 220 -8.57 -21.47 3.47
C LEU A 220 -7.78 -21.66 2.17
N VAL A 221 -6.52 -21.22 2.16
CA VAL A 221 -5.62 -21.40 1.02
C VAL A 221 -4.39 -22.17 1.48
N SER A 222 -4.16 -23.32 0.86
CA SER A 222 -2.96 -24.14 0.99
C SER A 222 -2.03 -23.86 -0.20
N PHE A 223 -0.72 -23.76 0.04
CA PHE A 223 0.26 -23.61 -1.05
C PHE A 223 0.87 -24.95 -1.43
N GLY A 224 0.89 -25.24 -2.73
CA GLY A 224 1.37 -26.48 -3.31
C GLY A 224 0.25 -27.33 -3.91
N ASP A 225 0.51 -28.64 -4.01
CA ASP A 225 -0.42 -29.57 -4.66
C ASP A 225 -1.73 -29.73 -3.85
N PRO A 226 -2.90 -29.71 -4.50
CA PRO A 226 -4.18 -29.90 -3.83
C PRO A 226 -4.28 -31.25 -3.10
N PHE A 227 -4.74 -31.22 -1.85
CA PHE A 227 -5.17 -32.42 -1.13
C PHE A 227 -6.63 -32.77 -1.45
N GLN A 228 -7.09 -33.97 -1.06
CA GLN A 228 -8.47 -34.39 -1.30
C GLN A 228 -9.47 -33.41 -0.64
N GLY A 229 -10.36 -32.85 -1.48
CA GLY A 229 -11.39 -31.91 -1.06
C GLY A 229 -11.03 -30.43 -1.26
N GLU A 230 -9.80 -30.11 -1.69
CA GLU A 230 -9.41 -28.74 -2.04
C GLU A 230 -9.65 -28.48 -3.53
N ALA A 231 -10.28 -27.35 -3.84
CA ALA A 231 -10.41 -26.88 -5.22
C ALA A 231 -9.11 -26.20 -5.67
N PRO A 232 -8.72 -26.27 -6.96
CA PRO A 232 -7.59 -25.49 -7.45
C PRO A 232 -7.81 -23.99 -7.22
N LEU A 233 -6.81 -23.26 -6.75
CA LEU A 233 -6.90 -21.82 -6.46
C LEU A 233 -7.29 -21.01 -7.71
N THR A 234 -6.88 -21.47 -8.90
CA THR A 234 -7.27 -20.90 -10.19
C THR A 234 -8.77 -20.98 -10.49
N SER A 235 -9.49 -21.94 -9.90
CA SER A 235 -10.95 -22.08 -10.06
C SER A 235 -11.77 -21.13 -9.19
N ALA A 236 -11.13 -20.40 -8.26
CA ALA A 236 -11.80 -19.46 -7.38
C ALA A 236 -12.56 -18.36 -8.13
N ILE A 237 -12.08 -17.96 -9.31
CA ILE A 237 -12.75 -16.95 -10.15
C ILE A 237 -14.15 -17.38 -10.58
N ASP A 238 -14.38 -18.68 -10.76
CA ASP A 238 -15.66 -19.25 -11.20
C ASP A 238 -16.50 -19.71 -10.00
N LEU A 239 -15.86 -20.35 -9.00
CA LEU A 239 -16.56 -20.94 -7.85
C LEU A 239 -17.08 -19.91 -6.84
N ILE A 240 -16.31 -18.84 -6.57
CA ILE A 240 -16.71 -17.83 -5.58
C ILE A 240 -18.03 -17.15 -5.98
N PRO A 241 -18.21 -16.69 -7.24
CA PRO A 241 -19.48 -16.12 -7.68
C PRO A 241 -20.67 -17.08 -7.57
N GLU A 242 -20.49 -18.37 -7.85
CA GLU A 242 -21.58 -19.37 -7.73
C GLU A 242 -22.03 -19.57 -6.29
N MET A 243 -21.12 -19.36 -5.33
CA MET A 243 -21.37 -19.53 -3.90
C MET A 243 -21.63 -18.20 -3.18
N ASP A 244 -21.80 -17.11 -3.94
CA ASP A 244 -21.98 -15.78 -3.37
C ASP A 244 -23.28 -15.71 -2.56
N PRO A 245 -23.22 -15.37 -1.25
CA PRO A 245 -24.42 -15.34 -0.42
C PRO A 245 -25.47 -14.34 -0.93
N PRO A 246 -26.77 -14.67 -0.86
CA PRO A 246 -27.83 -13.78 -1.33
C PRO A 246 -27.85 -12.44 -0.58
N THR A 247 -28.58 -11.47 -1.13
CA THR A 247 -28.80 -10.17 -0.49
C THR A 247 -29.60 -10.30 0.79
N GLY A 248 -29.02 -9.89 1.93
CA GLY A 248 -29.64 -9.94 3.26
C GLY A 248 -28.61 -10.08 4.38
N PRO A 249 -29.03 -9.98 5.66
CA PRO A 249 -28.14 -10.29 6.79
C PRO A 249 -27.75 -11.79 6.76
N PRO A 250 -26.53 -12.16 7.18
CA PRO A 250 -26.12 -13.55 7.22
C PRO A 250 -27.07 -14.35 8.11
N LEU A 251 -27.74 -15.34 7.52
CA LEU A 251 -28.54 -16.31 8.24
C LEU A 251 -27.57 -17.18 9.01
N GLY A 252 -27.49 -17.01 10.33
CA GLY A 252 -26.67 -17.87 11.18
C GLY A 252 -27.07 -19.33 10.96
N THR A 253 -26.12 -20.17 10.58
CA THR A 253 -26.34 -21.60 10.44
C THR A 253 -26.12 -22.26 11.80
N VAL A 254 -27.14 -22.92 12.34
CA VAL A 254 -26.98 -23.79 13.52
C VAL A 254 -26.39 -25.11 13.06
N MET A 255 -25.16 -25.40 13.48
CA MET A 255 -24.57 -26.74 13.31
C MET A 255 -24.96 -27.60 14.52
N TRP A 256 -25.62 -28.72 14.25
CA TRP A 256 -25.99 -29.75 15.23
C TRP A 256 -24.99 -30.90 15.19
#